data_AF-A0AAX3PGS5-F1
#
_entry.id   AF-A0AAX3PGS5-F1
#
_cell.length_a   1.000
_cell.length_b   1.000
_cell.length_c   1.000
_cell.angle_alpha   90.00
_cell.angle_beta   90.00
_cell.angle_gamma   90.00
#
_symmetry.space_group_name_H-M   'P 1'
#
loop_
_entity.id
_entity.type
_entity.pdbx_description
1 polymer ?
#
loop_
_entity_poly.entity_id
_entity_poly.type
_entity_poly.pdbx_seq_one_letter_code
_entity_poly.pdbx_strand_id
1 'polypeptide(L)'
;MSKTVTYKLDLNNPPTLSDEQKARFETLAERPDSKIDFSDIPQLDEKFWKNAVQNPFYKPTKQVTTVRIDSDVMQWLKSQGKGYQTRMNKILRDAMLQELKNNP
;
A
#
# COMPACT_ATOMS: atom_id res chain seq x y z
N MET A 1 -25.49 24.77 18.67
CA MET A 1 -24.50 25.17 17.65
C MET A 1 -23.12 24.71 18.10
N SER A 2 -22.62 23.56 17.63
CA SER A 2 -21.28 23.07 17.97
C SER A 2 -20.23 23.82 17.13
N LYS A 3 -19.21 24.41 17.79
CA LYS A 3 -18.09 25.09 17.15
C LYS A 3 -17.18 24.04 16.52
N THR A 4 -17.00 24.06 15.20
CA THR A 4 -15.98 23.22 14.54
C THR A 4 -14.61 23.75 14.91
N VAL A 5 -13.83 22.94 15.63
CA VAL A 5 -12.42 23.26 15.95
C VAL A 5 -11.54 22.67 14.85
N THR A 6 -11.00 23.54 14.00
CA THR A 6 -10.06 23.14 12.95
C THR A 6 -8.65 23.11 13.53
N TYR A 7 -8.06 21.92 13.64
CA TYR A 7 -6.68 21.72 14.08
C TYR A 7 -5.77 21.47 12.86
N LYS A 8 -4.71 22.26 12.72
CA LYS A 8 -3.69 22.10 11.67
C LYS A 8 -2.39 21.63 12.32
N LEU A 9 -2.03 20.37 12.11
CA LEU A 9 -0.78 19.79 12.61
C LEU A 9 0.39 20.24 11.74
N ASP A 10 1.40 20.88 12.34
CA ASP A 10 2.69 21.14 11.71
C ASP A 10 3.63 19.97 12.00
N LEU A 11 4.05 19.26 10.95
CA LEU A 11 4.92 18.09 11.06
C LEU A 11 6.38 18.46 11.37
N ASN A 12 6.80 19.68 11.06
CA ASN A 12 8.17 20.14 11.30
C ASN A 12 8.38 20.67 12.72
N ASN A 13 7.29 20.99 13.42
CA ASN A 13 7.31 21.43 14.81
C ASN A 13 6.08 20.90 15.56
N PRO A 14 6.07 19.62 15.93
CA PRO A 14 4.93 19.00 16.58
C PRO A 14 4.71 19.62 17.98
N PRO A 15 3.45 19.70 18.45
CA PRO A 15 3.16 20.19 19.78
C PRO A 15 3.83 19.31 20.84
N THR A 16 4.31 19.93 21.91
CA THR A 16 4.81 19.20 23.07
C THR A 16 3.64 18.57 23.82
N LEU A 17 3.86 17.35 24.35
CA LEU A 17 2.85 16.66 25.14
C LEU A 17 2.60 17.43 26.44
N SER A 18 1.32 17.63 26.78
CA SER A 18 0.93 18.13 28.10
C SER A 18 1.27 17.10 29.17
N ASP A 19 1.39 17.53 30.42
CA ASP A 19 1.70 16.62 31.52
C ASP A 19 0.57 15.59 31.75
N GLU A 20 -0.68 15.98 31.49
CA GLU A 20 -1.82 15.06 31.47
C GLU A 20 -1.68 13.96 30.41
N GLN A 21 -1.21 14.32 29.21
CA GLN A 21 -0.99 13.35 28.13
C GLN A 21 0.14 12.39 28.49
N LYS A 22 1.24 12.87 29.08
CA LYS A 22 2.35 12.02 29.53
C LYS A 22 1.88 11.03 30.59
N ALA A 23 1.18 11.51 31.62
CA ALA A 23 0.63 10.65 32.68
C ALA A 23 -0.33 9.57 32.12
N ARG A 24 -1.15 9.92 31.12
CA ARG A 24 -2.02 8.95 30.43
C ARG A 24 -1.20 7.89 29.69
N PHE A 25 -0.11 8.27 29.01
CA PHE A 25 0.76 7.31 28.32
C PHE A 25 1.49 6.40 29.30
N GLU A 26 1.98 6.93 30.43
CA GLU A 26 2.59 6.13 31.50
C GLU A 26 1.59 5.09 32.04
N THR A 27 0.36 5.52 32.31
CA THR A 27 -0.72 4.61 32.75
C THR A 27 -1.04 3.52 31.72
N LEU A 28 -1.00 3.85 30.42
CA LEU A 28 -1.21 2.88 29.35
C LEU A 28 -0.04 1.91 29.20
N ALA A 29 1.19 2.36 29.41
CA ALA A 29 2.38 1.54 29.33
C ALA A 29 2.47 0.51 30.48
N GLU A 30 1.94 0.85 31.65
CA GLU A 30 1.86 -0.06 32.80
C GLU A 30 0.72 -1.10 32.70
N ARG A 31 -0.24 -0.91 31.77
CA ARG A 31 -1.36 -1.83 31.59
C ARG A 31 -0.87 -3.11 30.91
N PRO A 32 -1.10 -4.30 31.49
CA PRO A 32 -0.71 -5.56 30.84
C PRO A 32 -1.60 -5.86 29.64
N ASP A 33 -1.02 -6.48 28.62
CA ASP A 33 -1.69 -6.86 27.37
C ASP A 33 -2.93 -7.76 27.60
N SER A 34 -2.93 -8.56 28.67
CA SER A 34 -4.06 -9.41 29.05
C SER A 34 -5.34 -8.65 29.38
N LYS A 35 -5.26 -7.34 29.63
CA LYS A 35 -6.41 -6.45 29.84
C LYS A 35 -6.87 -5.77 28.56
N ILE A 36 -6.24 -6.01 27.41
CA ILE A 36 -6.69 -5.48 26.12
C ILE A 36 -7.93 -6.28 25.71
N ASP A 37 -9.03 -5.57 25.50
CA ASP A 37 -10.27 -6.15 25.00
C ASP A 37 -10.22 -6.21 23.46
N PHE A 38 -10.45 -7.41 22.91
CA PHE A 38 -10.47 -7.69 21.47
C PHE A 38 -11.87 -8.12 21.00
N SER A 39 -12.92 -7.88 21.81
CA SER A 39 -14.29 -8.32 21.50
C SER A 39 -14.86 -7.68 20.23
N ASP A 40 -14.42 -6.47 19.88
CA ASP A 40 -14.81 -5.73 18.69
C ASP A 40 -13.95 -6.08 17.46
N ILE A 41 -12.68 -6.39 17.68
CA ILE A 41 -11.69 -6.66 16.62
C ILE A 41 -10.94 -7.94 16.97
N PRO A 42 -11.40 -9.11 16.49
CA PRO A 42 -10.73 -10.37 16.77
C PRO A 42 -9.34 -10.39 16.17
N GLN A 43 -8.44 -11.13 16.82
CA GLN A 43 -7.05 -11.23 16.39
C GLN A 43 -6.94 -11.91 15.02
N LEU A 44 -6.08 -11.36 14.16
CA LEU A 44 -5.82 -11.89 12.82
C LEU A 44 -5.02 -13.21 12.93
N ASP A 45 -5.63 -14.32 12.53
CA ASP A 45 -5.02 -15.65 12.58
C ASP A 45 -4.41 -16.06 11.23
N GLU A 46 -3.69 -17.18 11.20
CA GLU A 46 -3.12 -17.72 9.95
C GLU A 46 -4.20 -18.01 8.90
N LYS A 47 -5.44 -18.31 9.30
CA LYS A 47 -6.55 -18.57 8.37
C LYS A 47 -6.96 -17.30 7.65
N PHE A 48 -6.98 -16.16 8.33
CA PHE A 48 -7.18 -14.86 7.71
C PHE A 48 -6.09 -14.61 6.66
N TRP A 49 -4.82 -14.78 7.02
CA TRP A 49 -3.69 -14.53 6.11
C TRP A 49 -3.65 -15.48 4.91
N LYS A 50 -4.06 -16.75 5.07
CA LYS A 50 -4.20 -17.71 3.96
C LYS A 50 -5.19 -17.26 2.89
N ASN A 51 -6.22 -16.49 3.28
CA ASN A 51 -7.27 -16.00 2.39
C ASN A 51 -7.14 -14.50 2.08
N ALA A 52 -6.10 -13.84 2.60
CA ALA A 52 -5.90 -12.41 2.40
C ALA A 52 -5.62 -12.12 0.92
N VAL A 53 -6.48 -11.30 0.31
CA VAL A 53 -6.28 -10.85 -1.06
C VAL A 53 -5.32 -9.66 -1.03
N GLN A 54 -4.30 -9.69 -1.89
CA GLN A 54 -3.41 -8.55 -2.06
C GLN A 54 -4.22 -7.29 -2.41
N ASN A 55 -3.91 -6.18 -1.75
CA ASN A 55 -4.63 -4.92 -1.92
C ASN A 55 -4.85 -4.61 -3.42
N PRO A 56 -6.11 -4.57 -3.92
CA PRO A 56 -6.39 -4.34 -5.34
C PRO A 56 -5.93 -2.96 -5.82
N PHE A 57 -5.66 -2.04 -4.89
CA PHE A 57 -5.17 -0.70 -5.17
C PHE A 57 -3.64 -0.61 -5.28
N TYR A 58 -2.92 -1.69 -5.02
CA TYR A 58 -1.47 -1.71 -5.21
C TYR A 58 -1.14 -1.59 -6.71
N LYS A 59 -0.57 -0.44 -7.09
CA LYS A 59 -0.06 -0.21 -8.45
C LYS A 59 1.46 -0.12 -8.34
N PRO A 60 2.22 -1.04 -8.97
CA PRO A 60 3.67 -0.92 -9.02
C PRO A 60 4.07 0.43 -9.59
N THR A 61 5.01 1.11 -8.93
CA THR A 61 5.56 2.39 -9.39
C THR A 61 6.18 2.19 -10.76
N LYS A 62 5.64 2.86 -11.78
CA LYS A 62 6.20 2.81 -13.13
C LYS A 62 7.48 3.63 -13.15
N GLN A 63 8.58 3.02 -13.55
CA GLN A 63 9.81 3.74 -13.83
C GLN A 63 9.82 4.16 -15.30
N VAL A 64 10.20 5.40 -15.57
CA VAL A 64 10.37 5.90 -16.93
C VAL A 64 11.78 5.52 -17.39
N THR A 65 11.85 4.62 -18.36
CA THR A 65 13.12 4.16 -18.96
C THR A 65 13.04 4.27 -20.47
N THR A 66 14.14 4.66 -21.11
CA THR A 66 14.26 4.66 -22.57
C THR A 66 14.71 3.28 -23.04
N VAL A 67 13.83 2.55 -23.73
CA VAL A 67 14.11 1.22 -24.30
C VAL A 67 13.98 1.29 -25.82
N ARG A 68 14.85 0.58 -26.54
CA ARG A 68 14.73 0.41 -28.00
C ARG A 68 13.85 -0.79 -28.28
N ILE A 69 12.88 -0.62 -29.16
CA ILE A 69 11.91 -1.64 -29.58
C ILE A 69 11.89 -1.63 -31.10
N ASP A 70 11.81 -2.81 -31.71
CA ASP A 70 11.74 -2.96 -33.15
C ASP A 70 10.48 -2.27 -33.74
N SER A 71 10.62 -1.78 -34.97
CA SER A 71 9.61 -0.93 -35.61
C SER A 71 8.30 -1.68 -35.88
N ASP A 72 8.39 -2.95 -36.25
CA ASP A 72 7.26 -3.85 -36.50
C ASP A 72 6.49 -4.17 -35.22
N VAL A 73 7.17 -4.46 -34.12
CA VAL A 73 6.57 -4.67 -32.79
C VAL A 73 5.85 -3.42 -32.33
N MET A 74 6.47 -2.24 -32.53
CA MET A 74 5.83 -0.96 -32.21
C MET A 74 4.60 -0.71 -33.07
N GLN A 75 4.64 -1.05 -34.36
CA GLN A 75 3.50 -0.91 -35.27
C GLN A 75 2.35 -1.84 -34.87
N TRP A 76 2.64 -3.09 -34.53
CA TRP A 76 1.65 -4.06 -34.04
C TRP A 76 1.00 -3.62 -32.72
N LEU A 77 1.78 -3.09 -31.78
CA LEU A 77 1.25 -2.57 -30.51
C LEU A 77 0.31 -1.36 -30.70
N LYS A 78 0.64 -0.50 -31.68
CA LYS A 78 -0.15 0.69 -32.04
C LYS A 78 -1.40 0.33 -32.83
N SER A 79 -1.39 -0.70 -33.67
CA SER A 79 -2.54 -1.10 -34.49
C SER A 79 -3.74 -1.53 -33.64
N GLN A 80 -3.51 -2.00 -32.41
CA GLN A 80 -4.56 -2.36 -31.44
C GLN A 80 -5.24 -1.14 -30.78
N GLY A 81 -4.93 0.09 -31.20
CA GLY A 81 -5.59 1.33 -30.74
C GLY A 81 -4.89 2.01 -29.56
N LYS A 82 -5.61 2.90 -28.87
CA LYS A 82 -5.07 3.68 -27.74
C LYS A 82 -4.64 2.76 -26.58
N GLY A 83 -3.63 3.19 -25.81
CA GLY A 83 -3.17 2.45 -24.62
C GLY A 83 -2.08 1.40 -24.86
N TYR A 84 -1.39 1.46 -25.99
CA TYR A 84 -0.31 0.51 -26.34
C TYR A 84 0.79 0.39 -25.26
N GLN A 85 1.13 1.49 -24.56
CA GLN A 85 2.11 1.47 -23.46
C GLN A 85 1.65 0.61 -22.27
N THR A 86 0.35 0.67 -21.93
CA THR A 86 -0.22 -0.16 -20.87
C THR A 86 -0.22 -1.64 -21.26
N ARG A 87 -0.54 -1.94 -22.52
CA ARG A 87 -0.49 -3.32 -23.04
C ARG A 87 0.93 -3.86 -23.08
N MET A 88 1.89 -3.06 -23.53
CA MET A 88 3.31 -3.40 -23.52
C MET A 88 3.79 -3.75 -22.10
N ASN A 89 3.47 -2.92 -21.11
CA ASN A 89 3.83 -3.23 -19.72
C ASN A 89 3.14 -4.50 -19.18
N LYS A 90 1.91 -4.79 -19.63
CA LYS A 90 1.21 -6.03 -19.29
C LYS A 90 1.94 -7.26 -19.87
N ILE A 91 2.31 -7.21 -21.15
CA ILE A 91 3.05 -8.30 -21.82
C ILE A 91 4.37 -8.58 -21.11
N LEU A 92 5.13 -7.52 -20.80
CA LEU A 92 6.40 -7.66 -20.07
C LEU A 92 6.21 -8.27 -18.68
N ARG A 93 5.17 -7.86 -17.95
CA ARG A 93 4.84 -8.43 -16.64
C ARG A 93 4.45 -9.90 -16.75
N ASP A 94 3.62 -10.25 -17.73
CA ASP A 94 3.16 -11.62 -17.92
C ASP A 94 4.35 -12.53 -18.27
N ALA A 95 5.28 -12.08 -19.13
CA ALA A 95 6.51 -12.80 -19.45
C ALA A 95 7.40 -13.01 -18.21
N MET A 96 7.64 -11.95 -17.43
CA MET A 96 8.41 -12.01 -16.18
C MET A 96 7.80 -13.01 -15.17
N LEU A 97 6.48 -12.98 -14.98
CA LEU A 97 5.79 -13.90 -14.06
C LEU A 97 5.83 -15.35 -14.53
N GLN A 98 5.80 -15.60 -15.83
CA GLN A 98 5.95 -16.95 -16.39
C GLN A 98 7.37 -17.48 -16.16
N GLU A 99 8.40 -16.65 -16.38
CA GLU A 99 9.79 -17.02 -16.13
C GLU A 99 10.04 -17.37 -14.66
N LEU A 100 9.57 -16.55 -13.72
CA LEU A 100 9.68 -16.81 -12.28
C LEU A 100 8.98 -18.08 -11.81
N LYS A 101 7.91 -18.52 -12.51
CA LYS A 101 7.25 -19.79 -12.21
C LYS A 101 8.04 -21.00 -12.73
N ASN A 102 8.71 -20.83 -13.87
CA ASN A 102 9.43 -21.90 -14.54
C ASN A 102 10.85 -22.09 -13.99
N ASN A 103 11.39 -21.10 -13.26
CA ASN A 103 12.72 -21.15 -12.67
C ASN A 103 12.67 -20.69 -11.19
N PRO A 104 12.25 -21.58 -10.26
CA PRO A 104 12.06 -21.25 -8.85
C PRO A 104 13.37 -20.96 -8.09
#